data_AF-D0C9C4-F1
#
_entry.id   AF-D0C9C4-F1
#
_cell.length_a   1.000
_cell.length_b   1.000
_cell.length_c   1.000
_cell.angle_alpha   90.00
_cell.angle_beta   90.00
_cell.angle_gamma   90.00
#
_symmetry.space_group_name_H-M   'P 1'
#
loop_
_entity.id
_entity.type
_entity.pdbx_description
1 polymer ?
#
loop_
_entity_poly.entity_id
_entity_poly.type
_entity_poly.pdbx_seq_one_letter_code
_entity_poly.pdbx_strand_id
1 'polypeptide(L)'
;MKLFIKIILSLLAVFLILLVLTSSFNLKLKVFKLFHPDWVEVKGYKILDYSVYCKRKYWHKGMDRSARGDIRYQYTYQNKVYKSEEKDFLVVYRLFISENCDEMKGQNLSIFNKIKKNNELKVFISPDTKKSKILITKKGLSFRNSWMISLMLEIQLIILVLIGLIIYLTVTSKK
;
A
#
# COMPACT_ATOMS: atom_id res chain seq x y z
N MET A 1 2.11 35.82 -9.43
CA MET A 1 0.84 35.10 -9.17
C MET A 1 0.53 34.01 -10.20
N LYS A 2 0.44 34.29 -11.51
CA LYS A 2 0.13 33.27 -12.54
C LYS A 2 1.13 32.10 -12.62
N LEU A 3 2.44 32.39 -12.52
CA LEU A 3 3.48 31.35 -12.52
C LEU A 3 3.38 30.42 -11.31
N PHE A 4 3.14 31.00 -10.13
CA PHE A 4 2.98 30.25 -8.88
C PHE A 4 1.78 29.30 -8.92
N ILE A 5 0.64 29.76 -9.45
CA ILE A 5 -0.55 28.92 -9.67
C ILE A 5 -0.24 27.76 -10.63
N LYS A 6 0.47 28.03 -11.74
CA LYS A 6 0.87 26.98 -12.69
C LYS A 6 1.77 25.92 -12.06
N ILE A 7 2.71 26.34 -11.20
CA ILE A 7 3.60 25.41 -10.49
C ILE A 7 2.77 24.53 -9.53
N ILE A 8 1.86 25.12 -8.74
CA ILE A 8 0.98 24.36 -7.84
C ILE A 8 0.14 23.34 -8.60
N LEU A 9 -0.48 23.75 -9.72
CA LEU A 9 -1.30 22.85 -10.54
C LEU A 9 -0.47 21.71 -11.13
N SER A 10 0.75 21.98 -11.57
CA SER A 10 1.66 20.95 -12.09
C SER A 10 2.03 19.94 -11.00
N LEU A 11 2.38 20.41 -9.80
CA LEU A 11 2.70 19.54 -8.66
C LEU A 11 1.49 18.68 -8.26
N LEU A 12 0.29 19.27 -8.24
CA LEU A 12 -0.94 18.54 -7.95
C LEU A 12 -1.22 17.46 -9.00
N ALA A 13 -1.00 17.74 -10.28
CA ALA A 13 -1.16 16.77 -11.35
C ALA A 13 -0.18 15.59 -11.18
N VAL A 14 1.11 15.88 -10.92
CA VAL A 14 2.12 14.85 -10.65
C VAL A 14 1.74 13.99 -9.44
N PHE A 15 1.26 14.63 -8.37
CA PHE A 15 0.78 13.95 -7.17
C PHE A 15 -0.37 12.97 -7.49
N LEU A 16 -1.39 13.42 -8.24
CA LEU A 16 -2.53 12.59 -8.60
C LEU A 16 -2.11 11.40 -9.49
N ILE A 17 -1.19 11.62 -10.44
CA ILE A 17 -0.65 10.55 -11.29
C ILE A 17 0.07 9.50 -10.44
N LEU A 18 0.95 9.92 -9.54
CA LEU A 18 1.67 9.02 -8.64
C LEU A 18 0.71 8.27 -7.71
N LEU A 19 -0.35 8.93 -7.22
CA LEU A 19 -1.37 8.28 -6.40
C LEU A 19 -2.06 7.16 -7.17
N VAL A 20 -2.47 7.39 -8.42
CA VAL A 20 -3.11 6.38 -9.26
C VAL A 20 -2.16 5.20 -9.54
N LEU A 21 -0.91 5.50 -9.91
CA LEU A 21 0.12 4.48 -10.18
C LEU A 21 0.39 3.60 -8.96
N THR A 22 0.55 4.21 -7.79
CA THR A 22 0.86 3.50 -6.54
C THR A 22 -0.36 2.78 -5.94
N SER A 23 -1.57 3.17 -6.33
CA SER A 23 -2.83 2.56 -5.85
C SER A 23 -3.28 1.39 -6.72
N SER A 24 -2.86 1.29 -7.98
CA SER A 24 -3.30 0.21 -8.88
C SER A 24 -2.36 -0.97 -8.88
N PHE A 25 -2.84 -2.14 -8.46
CA PHE A 25 -2.09 -3.39 -8.55
C PHE A 25 -1.78 -3.76 -10.00
N ASN A 26 -2.73 -3.58 -10.91
CA ASN A 26 -2.53 -3.85 -12.32
C ASN A 26 -1.46 -2.95 -12.96
N LEU A 27 -1.40 -1.66 -12.59
CA LEU A 27 -0.32 -0.79 -13.06
C LEU A 27 1.03 -1.21 -12.48
N LYS A 28 1.10 -1.57 -11.19
CA LYS A 28 2.31 -2.14 -10.58
C LYS A 28 2.79 -3.38 -11.32
N LEU A 29 1.89 -4.27 -11.72
CA LEU A 29 2.22 -5.46 -12.52
C LEU A 29 2.77 -5.09 -13.91
N LYS A 30 2.13 -4.16 -14.61
CA LYS A 30 2.60 -3.71 -15.95
C LYS A 30 3.99 -3.08 -15.86
N VAL A 31 4.19 -2.20 -14.88
CA VAL A 31 5.50 -1.57 -14.60
C VAL A 31 6.53 -2.65 -14.26
N PHE A 32 6.18 -3.63 -13.43
CA PHE A 32 7.08 -4.73 -13.10
C PHE A 32 7.52 -5.48 -14.36
N LYS A 33 6.59 -5.90 -15.22
CA LYS A 33 6.91 -6.61 -16.47
C LYS A 33 7.77 -5.78 -17.42
N LEU A 34 7.58 -4.46 -17.46
CA LEU A 34 8.37 -3.56 -18.28
C LEU A 34 9.85 -3.51 -17.82
N PHE A 35 10.09 -3.47 -16.50
CA PHE A 35 11.44 -3.40 -15.94
C PHE A 35 12.09 -4.78 -15.72
N HIS A 36 11.34 -5.87 -15.89
CA HIS A 36 11.79 -7.24 -15.67
C HIS A 36 11.32 -8.14 -16.82
N PRO A 37 11.75 -7.87 -18.07
CA PRO A 37 11.26 -8.59 -19.25
C PRO A 37 11.62 -10.08 -19.21
N ASP A 38 12.75 -10.43 -18.62
CA ASP A 38 13.27 -11.81 -18.57
C ASP A 38 12.64 -12.67 -17.46
N TRP A 39 11.77 -12.08 -16.63
CA TRP A 39 11.14 -12.82 -15.54
C TRP A 39 9.99 -13.68 -16.06
N VAL A 40 10.02 -14.96 -15.68
CA VAL A 40 9.09 -15.97 -16.16
C VAL A 40 7.97 -16.18 -15.14
N GLU A 41 6.72 -16.23 -15.61
CA GLU A 41 5.56 -16.56 -14.78
C GLU A 41 5.53 -18.06 -14.45
N VAL A 42 5.40 -18.39 -13.16
CA VAL A 42 5.35 -19.77 -12.67
C VAL A 42 3.89 -20.23 -12.63
N LYS A 43 3.58 -21.35 -13.31
CA LYS A 43 2.21 -21.88 -13.43
C LYS A 43 1.66 -22.48 -12.13
N GLY A 44 2.52 -23.01 -11.27
CA GLY A 44 2.13 -23.69 -10.03
C GLY A 44 2.77 -23.04 -8.79
N TYR A 45 1.93 -22.52 -7.90
CA TYR A 45 2.34 -22.05 -6.59
C TYR A 45 1.30 -22.41 -5.53
N LYS A 46 1.73 -22.46 -4.27
CA LYS A 46 0.87 -22.63 -3.11
C LYS A 46 1.24 -21.59 -2.06
N ILE A 47 0.24 -20.86 -1.57
CA ILE A 47 0.42 -20.00 -0.40
C ILE A 47 0.55 -20.90 0.83
N LEU A 48 1.63 -20.73 1.57
CA LEU A 48 1.91 -21.46 2.80
C LEU A 48 1.31 -20.74 4.00
N ASP A 49 1.53 -19.42 4.07
CA ASP A 49 1.12 -18.61 5.21
C ASP A 49 0.93 -17.15 4.79
N TYR A 50 0.11 -16.44 5.56
CA TYR A 50 -0.12 -15.01 5.43
C TYR A 50 -0.33 -14.39 6.81
N SER A 51 0.65 -13.60 7.25
CA SER A 51 0.65 -12.98 8.57
C SER A 51 0.49 -11.47 8.46
N VAL A 52 -0.39 -10.88 9.28
CA VAL A 52 -0.63 -9.44 9.28
C VAL A 52 -0.20 -8.83 10.61
N TYR A 53 0.61 -7.79 10.55
CA TYR A 53 1.07 -7.04 11.71
C TYR A 53 0.86 -5.54 11.52
N CYS A 54 0.80 -4.80 12.62
CA CYS A 54 0.73 -3.34 12.56
C CYS A 54 2.12 -2.75 12.63
N LYS A 55 2.37 -1.75 11.78
CA LYS A 55 3.61 -1.00 11.77
C LYS A 55 3.39 0.43 12.23
N ARG A 56 4.19 0.84 13.21
CA ARG A 56 4.34 2.23 13.64
C ARG A 56 5.45 2.89 12.82
N LYS A 57 5.34 4.19 12.55
CA LYS A 57 6.47 4.95 11.98
C LYS A 57 7.56 5.03 13.04
N TYR A 58 8.83 4.98 12.62
CA TYR A 58 9.99 5.25 13.48
C TYR A 58 9.75 6.58 14.21
N TRP A 59 10.12 6.66 15.49
CA TRP A 59 9.80 7.69 16.50
C TRP A 59 8.61 7.36 17.41
N HIS A 60 8.92 7.19 18.70
CA HIS A 60 8.18 6.49 19.77
C HIS A 60 6.78 7.03 20.12
N LYS A 61 5.95 6.15 20.73
CA LYS A 61 4.57 6.38 21.23
C LYS A 61 3.64 7.08 20.22
N GLY A 62 3.43 6.46 19.07
CA GLY A 62 2.49 6.91 18.06
C GLY A 62 1.44 5.88 17.69
N MET A 63 0.36 6.36 17.09
CA MET A 63 -0.74 5.56 16.55
C MET A 63 -0.27 4.70 15.36
N ASP A 64 -0.73 3.44 15.23
CA ASP A 64 -0.32 2.52 14.15
C ASP A 64 -0.65 3.03 12.73
N ARG A 65 0.34 3.26 11.86
CA ARG A 65 0.09 3.94 10.57
C ARG A 65 -0.42 3.00 9.48
N SER A 66 -0.21 1.71 9.63
CA SER A 66 -0.62 0.72 8.64
C SER A 66 -0.68 -0.69 9.23
N ALA A 67 -1.58 -1.52 8.69
CA ALA A 67 -1.49 -2.98 8.79
C ALA A 67 -0.81 -3.54 7.54
N ARG A 68 0.20 -4.39 7.74
CA ARG A 68 1.07 -4.94 6.69
C ARG A 68 1.00 -6.45 6.70
N GLY A 69 0.79 -7.03 5.54
CA GLY A 69 0.72 -8.47 5.35
C GLY A 69 1.97 -9.00 4.69
N ASP A 70 2.60 -9.96 5.33
CA ASP A 70 3.72 -10.74 4.79
C ASP A 70 3.18 -12.06 4.26
N ILE A 71 3.66 -12.48 3.09
CA ILE A 71 3.18 -13.70 2.43
C ILE A 71 4.32 -14.69 2.26
N ARG A 72 4.06 -15.95 2.64
CA ARG A 72 4.97 -17.07 2.41
C ARG A 72 4.36 -17.99 1.39
N TYR A 73 5.11 -18.34 0.37
CA TYR A 73 4.63 -19.18 -0.72
C TYR A 73 5.70 -20.16 -1.18
N GLN A 74 5.23 -21.27 -1.75
CA GLN A 74 6.06 -22.23 -2.46
C GLN A 74 5.69 -22.27 -3.92
N TYR A 75 6.65 -22.57 -4.78
CA TYR A 75 6.45 -22.66 -6.22
C TYR A 75 7.42 -23.67 -6.83
N THR A 76 7.05 -24.23 -7.98
CA THR A 76 7.86 -25.22 -8.70
C THR A 76 8.46 -24.61 -9.95
N TYR A 77 9.78 -24.70 -10.10
CA TYR A 77 10.50 -24.24 -11.28
C TYR A 77 11.60 -25.26 -11.63
N GLN A 78 11.68 -25.68 -12.90
CA GLN A 78 12.64 -26.69 -13.37
C GLN A 78 12.63 -27.97 -12.48
N ASN A 79 11.45 -28.50 -12.19
CA ASN A 79 11.22 -29.68 -11.33
C ASN A 79 11.75 -29.57 -9.89
N LYS A 80 12.10 -28.36 -9.43
CA LYS A 80 12.52 -28.09 -8.05
C LYS A 80 11.49 -27.22 -7.35
N VAL A 81 11.24 -27.54 -6.07
CA VAL A 81 10.34 -26.77 -5.21
C VAL A 81 11.15 -25.73 -4.46
N TYR A 82 10.72 -24.47 -4.55
CA TYR A 82 11.31 -23.34 -3.84
C TYR A 82 10.30 -22.77 -2.85
N LYS A 83 10.81 -22.15 -1.79
CA LYS A 83 10.03 -21.38 -0.81
C LYS A 83 10.54 -19.95 -0.81
N SER A 84 9.62 -19.01 -0.72
CA SER A 84 9.94 -17.59 -0.67
C SER A 84 8.99 -16.88 0.29
N GLU A 85 9.44 -15.72 0.75
CA GLU A 85 8.71 -14.81 1.62
C GLU A 85 8.78 -13.42 1.03
N GLU A 86 7.64 -12.77 0.86
CA GLU A 86 7.54 -11.38 0.46
C GLU A 86 6.94 -10.57 1.60
N LYS A 87 7.78 -9.69 2.18
CA LYS A 87 7.38 -8.76 3.23
C LYS A 87 6.66 -7.56 2.64
N ASP A 88 5.77 -6.97 3.43
CA ASP A 88 4.96 -5.82 3.02
C ASP A 88 4.17 -6.07 1.71
N PHE A 89 3.81 -7.33 1.42
CA PHE A 89 3.13 -7.75 0.18
C PHE A 89 1.81 -7.00 -0.05
N LEU A 90 1.03 -6.83 1.01
CA LEU A 90 -0.19 -6.04 1.00
C LEU A 90 -0.20 -5.10 2.20
N VAL A 91 -0.32 -3.80 1.92
CA VAL A 91 -0.35 -2.77 2.96
C VAL A 91 -1.72 -2.11 2.97
N VAL A 92 -2.26 -1.91 4.17
CA VAL A 92 -3.45 -1.10 4.42
C VAL A 92 -3.01 0.08 5.28
N TYR A 93 -2.89 1.25 4.68
CA TYR A 93 -2.64 2.49 5.40
C TYR A 93 -3.89 2.93 6.14
N ARG A 94 -3.67 3.52 7.32
CA ARG A 94 -4.72 4.18 8.09
C ARG A 94 -5.22 5.39 7.30
N LEU A 95 -6.54 5.55 7.22
CA LEU A 95 -7.20 6.62 6.49
C LEU A 95 -7.78 7.68 7.44
N PHE A 96 -8.26 7.27 8.61
CA PHE A 96 -8.82 8.15 9.62
C PHE A 96 -8.10 8.03 10.95
N ILE A 97 -8.09 9.12 11.72
CA ILE A 97 -7.50 9.15 13.06
C ILE A 97 -8.21 8.16 14.02
N SER A 98 -9.50 7.90 13.82
CA SER A 98 -10.30 7.00 14.67
C SER A 98 -10.08 5.51 14.40
N GLU A 99 -9.56 5.11 13.22
CA GLU A 99 -9.37 3.70 12.89
C GLU A 99 -8.35 3.07 13.82
N ASN A 100 -8.57 1.85 14.30
CA ASN A 100 -7.59 1.11 15.11
C ASN A 100 -6.81 0.07 14.28
N CYS A 101 -5.80 -0.51 14.91
CA CYS A 101 -4.93 -1.51 14.26
C CYS A 101 -5.69 -2.79 13.90
N ASP A 102 -6.59 -3.26 14.75
CA ASP A 102 -7.27 -4.55 14.53
C ASP A 102 -8.31 -4.47 13.40
N GLU A 103 -8.99 -3.35 13.25
CA GLU A 103 -9.82 -3.04 12.08
C GLU A 103 -9.01 -3.09 10.79
N MET A 104 -7.83 -2.43 10.77
CA MET A 104 -6.96 -2.45 9.59
C MET A 104 -6.43 -3.85 9.29
N LYS A 105 -6.11 -4.66 10.31
CA LYS A 105 -5.73 -6.07 10.12
C LYS A 105 -6.88 -6.86 9.52
N GLY A 106 -8.10 -6.70 10.05
CA GLY A 106 -9.30 -7.34 9.52
C GLY A 106 -9.56 -6.99 8.05
N GLN A 107 -9.41 -5.71 7.69
CA GLN A 107 -9.51 -5.26 6.31
C GLN A 107 -8.41 -5.84 5.42
N ASN A 108 -7.16 -5.87 5.90
CA ASN A 108 -6.04 -6.44 5.17
C ASN A 108 -6.29 -7.93 4.86
N LEU A 109 -6.70 -8.72 5.86
CA LEU A 109 -7.07 -10.12 5.71
C LEU A 109 -8.26 -10.30 4.74
N SER A 110 -9.29 -9.46 4.86
CA SER A 110 -10.45 -9.49 3.96
C SER A 110 -10.06 -9.24 2.50
N ILE A 111 -9.20 -8.25 2.24
CA ILE A 111 -8.67 -7.95 0.91
C ILE A 111 -7.86 -9.13 0.38
N PHE A 112 -6.97 -9.68 1.20
CA PHE A 112 -6.15 -10.84 0.83
C PHE A 112 -7.01 -12.06 0.48
N ASN A 113 -8.00 -12.38 1.32
CA ASN A 113 -8.91 -13.50 1.09
C ASN A 113 -9.71 -13.33 -0.21
N LYS A 114 -10.13 -12.10 -0.53
CA LYS A 114 -10.81 -11.79 -1.80
C LYS A 114 -9.88 -11.99 -2.99
N ILE A 115 -8.64 -11.50 -2.92
CA ILE A 115 -7.61 -11.67 -3.96
C ILE A 115 -7.33 -13.17 -4.20
N LYS A 116 -7.16 -13.94 -3.11
CA LYS A 116 -6.92 -15.39 -3.16
C LYS A 116 -8.11 -16.12 -3.78
N LYS A 117 -9.34 -15.82 -3.34
CA LYS A 117 -10.57 -16.44 -3.87
C LYS A 117 -10.76 -16.17 -5.37
N ASN A 118 -10.34 -15.00 -5.84
CA ASN A 118 -10.47 -14.60 -7.24
C ASN A 118 -9.29 -15.02 -8.14
N ASN A 119 -8.32 -15.76 -7.61
CA ASN A 119 -7.07 -16.13 -8.33
C ASN A 119 -6.31 -14.90 -8.89
N GLU A 120 -6.32 -13.79 -8.15
CA GLU A 120 -5.71 -12.52 -8.55
C GLU A 120 -4.23 -12.41 -8.14
N LEU A 121 -3.50 -13.53 -8.16
CA LEU A 121 -2.10 -13.64 -7.77
C LEU A 121 -1.29 -14.35 -8.85
N LYS A 122 -0.11 -13.82 -9.15
CA LYS A 122 0.87 -14.42 -10.06
C LYS A 122 2.26 -14.43 -9.43
N VAL A 123 2.98 -15.53 -9.59
CA VAL A 123 4.37 -15.66 -9.14
C VAL A 123 5.28 -15.57 -10.36
N PHE A 124 6.36 -14.79 -10.22
CA PHE A 124 7.39 -14.64 -11.23
C PHE A 124 8.74 -15.07 -10.65
N ILE A 125 9.62 -15.61 -11.48
CA ILE A 125 11.00 -15.95 -11.14
C ILE A 125 11.96 -15.37 -12.17
N SER A 126 13.07 -14.81 -11.69
CA SER A 126 14.23 -14.46 -12.51
C SER A 126 15.03 -15.74 -12.80
N PRO A 127 15.20 -16.14 -14.08
CA PRO A 127 16.03 -17.30 -14.43
C PRO A 127 17.47 -17.17 -13.92
N ASP A 128 18.03 -15.96 -14.01
CA ASP A 128 19.44 -15.70 -13.68
C ASP A 128 19.70 -15.70 -12.18
N THR A 129 18.90 -14.95 -11.42
CA THR A 129 19.13 -14.74 -9.99
C THR A 129 18.39 -15.73 -9.11
N LYS A 130 17.47 -16.53 -9.68
CA LYS A 130 16.55 -17.44 -8.98
C LYS A 130 15.67 -16.74 -7.92
N LYS A 131 15.64 -15.40 -7.91
CA LYS A 131 14.74 -14.62 -7.06
C LYS A 131 13.33 -14.75 -7.59
N SER A 132 12.36 -14.82 -6.67
CA SER A 132 10.95 -14.81 -7.02
C SER A 132 10.22 -13.62 -6.44
N LYS A 133 9.08 -13.30 -7.03
CA LYS A 133 8.18 -12.24 -6.58
C LYS A 133 6.74 -12.65 -6.83
N ILE A 134 5.86 -12.40 -5.88
CA ILE A 134 4.42 -12.61 -6.03
C ILE A 134 3.73 -11.26 -6.18
N LEU A 135 2.87 -11.15 -7.20
CA LEU A 135 2.20 -9.90 -7.55
C LEU A 135 0.70 -10.08 -7.61
N ILE A 136 0.00 -9.06 -7.12
CA ILE A 136 -1.45 -8.96 -7.20
C ILE A 136 -1.84 -8.48 -8.60
N THR A 137 -2.76 -9.17 -9.25
CA THR A 137 -3.27 -8.87 -10.61
C THR A 137 -4.64 -8.22 -10.62
N LYS A 138 -5.23 -8.00 -9.43
CA LYS A 138 -6.53 -7.37 -9.24
C LYS A 138 -6.65 -6.08 -10.06
N LYS A 139 -7.74 -5.97 -10.82
CA LYS A 139 -8.08 -4.76 -11.57
C LYS A 139 -8.71 -3.72 -10.63
N GLY A 140 -8.47 -2.45 -10.93
CA GLY A 140 -8.99 -1.32 -10.15
C GLY A 140 -7.95 -0.65 -9.24
N LEU A 141 -8.43 0.28 -8.42
CA LEU A 141 -7.63 1.06 -7.49
C LEU A 141 -7.82 0.56 -6.07
N SER A 142 -6.70 0.36 -5.38
CA SER A 142 -6.64 0.11 -3.94
C SER A 142 -5.88 1.27 -3.32
N PHE A 143 -6.58 2.40 -3.15
CA PHE A 143 -5.99 3.63 -2.63
C PHE A 143 -5.28 3.42 -1.30
N ARG A 144 -5.87 2.63 -0.40
CA ARG A 144 -5.29 2.30 0.91
C ARG A 144 -3.99 1.50 0.84
N ASN A 145 -3.59 0.99 -0.31
CA ASN A 145 -2.28 0.36 -0.52
C ASN A 145 -1.22 1.35 -1.02
N SER A 146 -1.60 2.60 -1.32
CA SER A 146 -0.64 3.65 -1.64
C SER A 146 -0.11 4.28 -0.35
N TRP A 147 1.21 4.38 -0.25
CA TRP A 147 1.88 5.10 0.82
C TRP A 147 1.47 6.58 0.86
N MET A 148 1.03 7.14 -0.26
CA MET A 148 0.59 8.54 -0.36
C MET A 148 -0.67 8.81 0.47
N ILE A 149 -1.47 7.78 0.80
CA ILE A 149 -2.60 7.92 1.74
C ILE A 149 -2.14 8.33 3.14
N SER A 150 -0.90 8.04 3.53
CA SER A 150 -0.38 8.51 4.82
C SER A 150 -0.41 10.04 4.94
N LEU A 151 -0.37 10.78 3.83
CA LEU A 151 -0.50 12.24 3.81
C LEU A 151 -1.91 12.73 4.16
N MET A 152 -2.95 11.93 3.86
CA MET A 152 -4.33 12.28 4.23
C MET A 152 -4.50 12.40 5.74
N LEU A 153 -3.82 11.54 6.51
CA LEU A 153 -3.82 11.63 7.97
C LEU A 153 -3.14 12.89 8.48
N GLU A 154 -2.03 13.28 7.85
CA GLU A 154 -1.29 14.50 8.23
C GLU A 154 -2.16 15.74 7.96
N ILE A 155 -2.86 15.78 6.83
CA ILE A 155 -3.81 16.85 6.49
C ILE A 155 -4.95 16.91 7.52
N GLN A 156 -5.54 15.77 7.91
CA GLN A 156 -6.59 15.74 8.94
C GLN A 156 -6.12 16.32 10.27
N LEU A 157 -4.90 15.98 10.70
CA LEU A 157 -4.31 16.52 11.94
C LEU A 157 -4.12 18.04 11.86
N ILE A 158 -3.62 18.55 10.73
CA ILE A 158 -3.46 20.01 10.52
C ILE A 158 -4.82 20.71 10.61
N ILE A 159 -5.86 20.17 9.95
CA ILE A 159 -7.21 20.73 9.98
C ILE A 159 -7.75 20.77 11.43
N LEU A 160 -7.58 19.70 12.21
CA LEU A 160 -8.01 19.67 13.61
C LEU A 160 -7.31 20.73 14.47
N VAL A 161 -6.01 20.92 14.28
CA VAL A 161 -5.25 21.97 14.98
C VAL A 161 -5.77 23.36 14.61
N LEU A 162 -6.02 23.62 13.32
CA LEU A 162 -6.56 24.90 12.84
C LEU A 162 -7.96 25.17 13.44
N ILE A 163 -8.83 24.17 13.48
CA ILE A 163 -10.15 24.29 14.11
C ILE A 163 -10.02 24.63 15.59
N GLY A 164 -9.14 23.93 16.32
CA GLY A 164 -8.87 24.19 17.73
C GLY A 164 -8.38 25.61 17.98
N LEU A 165 -7.47 26.11 17.14
CA LEU A 165 -6.97 27.49 17.21
C LEU A 165 -8.07 28.52 16.95
N ILE A 166 -8.91 28.30 15.93
CA ILE A 166 -10.04 29.19 15.63
C ILE A 166 -11.00 29.25 16.83
N ILE A 167 -11.36 28.10 17.42
CA ILE A 167 -12.24 28.04 18.59
C ILE A 167 -11.60 28.79 19.76
N TYR A 168 -10.33 28.52 20.05
CA TYR A 168 -9.60 29.19 21.12
C TYR A 168 -9.63 30.71 20.97
N LEU A 169 -9.23 31.22 19.80
CA LEU A 169 -9.23 32.65 19.50
C LEU A 169 -10.63 33.27 19.61
N THR A 170 -11.67 32.55 19.15
CA THR A 170 -13.06 33.05 19.23
C THR A 170 -13.56 33.11 20.66
N VAL A 171 -13.17 32.15 21.51
CA VAL A 171 -13.55 32.13 22.93
C VAL A 171 -12.79 33.18 23.73
N THR A 172 -11.49 33.36 23.48
CA THR A 172 -10.69 34.36 24.19
C THR A 172 -10.93 35.78 23.72
N SER A 173 -11.35 36.00 22.47
CA SER A 173 -11.73 37.31 21.93
C SER A 173 -13.07 37.83 22.49
N LYS A 174 -13.90 36.93 23.04
CA LYS A 174 -15.17 37.27 23.70
C LYS A 174 -15.03 37.56 25.21
N LYS A 175 -13.82 37.46 25.77
CA LYS A 175 -13.48 37.89 27.14
C LYS A 175 -12.72 39.20 27.09
#